data_AF-A0A0R0HA10-F1
#
_entry.id   AF-A0A0R0HA10-F1
#
_cell.length_a   1.000
_cell.length_b   1.000
_cell.length_c   1.000
_cell.angle_alpha   90.00
_cell.angle_beta   90.00
_cell.angle_gamma   90.00
#
_symmetry.space_group_name_H-M   'P 1'
#
loop_
_entity.id
_entity.type
_entity.pdbx_description
1 polymer ?
#
loop_
_entity_poly.entity_id
_entity_poly.type
_entity_poly.pdbx_seq_one_letter_code
_entity_poly.pdbx_strand_id
1 'polypeptide(L)'
;MACEREFQMAVLLTLVMIWTPMFVLSDCPLQDFLDHSVSILQFNHINAIQISISTSPPYTLFFHFGAIMIDSNPPLMQHYGALVRNSGEAKEATSFNDQNHPLVDACDLPLIDLSGLKSSNERERRACTAAICKAASEWGFFQVVNHGIRHDLLRKMREEQVKLFEVPFEKKVTCGVLNNPYRWGTPTATRSNQFSWSEAFHIPLTMISEAASWGEFTSLREAINEFAPAMLEVSRLLASILAQNLGYPEDALEKLCDAGACFLRLNHYPCCPKSKDEIFGLVPHTDSDFLTILYQDQVGGLQLMKDSKWVAVKPNPDALIVNIGDLFQAWSNDEYKSVEHKVVANNKMERYSIAYFLCPSYSTVINGCKGPSVYRKFTFGEYRHQIQEDVKKIGHKIGLSRFLL
;
A
#
# COMPACT_ATOMS: atom_id res chain seq x y z
N MET A 1 -17.09 40.02 -30.27
CA MET A 1 -17.66 38.70 -29.96
C MET A 1 -17.15 37.57 -30.87
N ALA A 2 -17.13 37.69 -32.21
CA ALA A 2 -16.56 36.65 -33.08
C ALA A 2 -15.02 36.51 -32.95
N CYS A 3 -14.31 37.65 -32.96
CA CYS A 3 -12.84 37.72 -32.83
C CYS A 3 -12.30 37.16 -31.49
N GLU A 4 -13.12 37.18 -30.43
CA GLU A 4 -12.74 36.73 -29.09
C GLU A 4 -12.84 35.20 -28.96
N ARG A 5 -13.81 34.59 -29.65
CA ARG A 5 -13.92 33.13 -29.75
C ARG A 5 -12.84 32.52 -30.63
N GLU A 6 -12.49 33.19 -31.73
CA GLU A 6 -11.38 32.74 -32.60
C GLU A 6 -10.03 32.81 -31.88
N PHE A 7 -9.80 33.84 -31.05
CA PHE A 7 -8.59 33.95 -30.24
C PHE A 7 -8.52 32.90 -29.12
N GLN A 8 -9.63 32.63 -28.43
CA GLN A 8 -9.69 31.54 -27.43
C GLN A 8 -9.41 30.16 -28.06
N MET A 9 -9.92 29.91 -29.27
CA MET A 9 -9.63 28.67 -30.00
C MET A 9 -8.16 28.58 -30.44
N ALA A 10 -7.56 29.69 -30.87
CA ALA A 10 -6.14 29.73 -31.24
C ALA A 10 -5.22 29.42 -30.06
N VAL A 11 -5.48 30.00 -28.87
CA VAL A 11 -4.70 29.71 -27.65
C VAL A 11 -4.87 28.26 -27.20
N LEU A 12 -6.07 27.70 -27.32
CA LEU A 12 -6.31 26.28 -27.04
C LEU A 12 -5.54 25.36 -28.00
N LEU A 13 -5.52 25.70 -29.30
CA LEU A 13 -4.77 24.97 -30.33
C LEU A 13 -3.26 25.04 -30.11
N THR A 14 -2.71 26.19 -29.73
CA THR A 14 -1.27 26.33 -29.43
C THR A 14 -0.87 25.53 -28.19
N LEU A 15 -1.72 25.49 -27.15
CA LEU A 15 -1.49 24.66 -25.96
C LEU A 15 -1.53 23.15 -26.27
N VAL A 16 -2.43 22.72 -27.16
CA VAL A 16 -2.50 21.34 -27.65
C VAL A 16 -1.26 20.98 -28.48
N MET A 17 -0.73 21.90 -29.29
CA MET A 17 0.50 21.65 -30.08
C MET A 17 1.77 21.54 -29.22
N ILE A 18 1.82 22.20 -28.05
CA ILE A 18 2.98 22.11 -27.13
C ILE A 18 3.01 20.77 -26.38
N TRP A 19 1.86 20.09 -26.23
CA TRP A 19 1.72 18.87 -25.44
C TRP A 19 1.53 17.57 -26.26
N THR A 20 1.55 17.64 -27.59
CA THR A 20 1.37 16.46 -28.45
C THR A 20 2.56 16.28 -29.40
N PRO A 21 3.46 15.31 -29.19
CA PRO A 21 4.58 15.08 -30.09
C PRO A 21 4.15 14.15 -31.23
N MET A 22 3.40 14.66 -32.21
CA MET A 22 3.21 14.06 -33.54
C MET A 22 2.18 14.90 -34.29
N PHE A 23 2.62 15.68 -35.28
CA PHE A 23 2.00 15.86 -36.60
C PHE A 23 2.74 16.98 -37.34
N VAL A 24 3.56 16.58 -38.30
CA VAL A 24 4.15 17.46 -39.32
C VAL A 24 3.07 17.67 -40.39
N LEU A 25 2.58 18.90 -40.55
CA LEU A 25 1.91 19.32 -41.78
C LEU A 25 2.42 20.71 -42.18
N SER A 26 2.95 20.74 -43.40
CA SER A 26 3.54 21.86 -44.12
C SER A 26 2.49 22.85 -44.62
N ASP A 27 2.96 24.07 -44.90
CA ASP A 27 2.34 25.12 -45.70
C ASP A 27 1.24 26.00 -45.05
N CYS A 28 1.67 27.06 -44.35
CA CYS A 28 0.90 28.31 -44.29
C CYS A 28 1.82 29.53 -43.99
N PRO A 29 1.83 30.59 -44.82
CA PRO A 29 2.65 31.77 -44.59
C PRO A 29 1.90 32.79 -43.71
N LEU A 30 2.29 32.91 -42.45
CA LEU A 30 1.94 34.05 -41.59
C LEU A 30 3.23 34.80 -41.26
N GLN A 31 3.69 35.55 -42.26
CA GLN A 31 4.54 36.73 -42.05
C GLN A 31 3.64 37.85 -41.54
N ASP A 32 4.17 38.63 -40.60
CA ASP A 32 3.53 39.74 -39.88
C ASP A 32 2.63 39.31 -38.71
N PHE A 33 3.20 39.21 -37.49
CA PHE A 33 2.62 39.72 -36.24
C PHE A 33 3.49 39.25 -35.04
N LEU A 34 4.19 40.24 -34.44
CA LEU A 34 4.56 40.37 -33.01
C LEU A 34 5.71 39.52 -32.43
N ASP A 35 6.74 40.24 -31.98
CA ASP A 35 7.73 39.79 -30.99
C ASP A 35 7.01 39.31 -29.71
N HIS A 36 7.06 38.00 -29.45
CA HIS A 36 6.53 37.39 -28.24
C HIS A 36 7.66 36.79 -27.41
N SER A 37 7.84 37.26 -26.18
CA SER A 37 8.72 36.66 -25.19
C SER A 37 7.93 35.70 -24.29
N VAL A 38 8.19 34.40 -24.42
CA VAL A 38 7.71 33.38 -23.47
C VAL A 38 8.84 33.13 -22.45
N SER A 39 8.55 33.29 -21.17
CA SER A 39 9.49 32.94 -20.09
C SER A 39 8.89 31.84 -19.22
N ILE A 40 9.63 30.75 -19.04
CA ILE A 40 9.27 29.61 -18.19
C ILE A 40 10.11 29.73 -16.92
N LEU A 41 9.47 29.90 -15.76
CA LEU A 41 10.13 29.87 -14.45
C LEU A 41 9.82 28.55 -13.76
N GLN A 42 10.83 27.74 -13.52
CA GLN A 42 10.72 26.48 -12.80
C GLN A 42 11.15 26.71 -11.34
N PHE A 43 10.23 26.54 -10.39
CA PHE A 43 10.54 26.57 -8.95
C PHE A 43 10.44 25.16 -8.38
N ASN A 44 11.45 24.77 -7.60
CA ASN A 44 11.47 23.48 -6.90
C ASN A 44 10.14 23.24 -6.15
N HIS A 45 9.50 22.10 -6.45
CA HIS A 45 8.22 21.61 -5.91
C HIS A 45 6.92 22.31 -6.35
N ILE A 46 6.95 23.26 -7.29
CA ILE A 46 5.74 23.85 -7.89
C ILE A 46 5.92 23.96 -9.41
N ASN A 47 5.26 23.10 -10.18
CA ASN A 47 5.13 23.29 -11.62
C ASN A 47 4.10 24.40 -11.89
N ALA A 48 4.48 25.66 -11.68
CA ALA A 48 3.70 26.81 -12.10
C ALA A 48 4.18 27.27 -13.49
N ILE A 49 3.26 27.32 -14.45
CA ILE A 49 3.50 27.96 -15.74
C ILE A 49 2.90 29.37 -15.66
N GLN A 50 3.75 30.40 -15.72
CA GLN A 50 3.29 31.77 -15.90
C GLN A 50 3.46 32.16 -17.37
N ILE A 51 2.36 32.41 -18.07
CA ILE A 51 2.38 32.94 -19.45
C ILE A 51 2.00 34.41 -19.38
N SER A 52 2.93 35.30 -19.71
CA SER A 52 2.67 36.72 -19.90
C SER A 52 2.62 37.03 -21.39
N ILE A 53 1.46 37.47 -21.89
CA ILE A 53 1.32 37.96 -23.26
C ILE A 53 1.24 39.48 -23.19
N SER A 54 2.29 40.16 -23.64
CA SER A 54 2.28 41.62 -23.79
C SER A 54 1.81 41.96 -25.20
N THR A 55 0.61 42.54 -25.32
CA THR A 55 0.19 43.25 -26.53
C THR A 55 0.57 44.73 -26.42
N SER A 56 0.84 45.38 -27.55
CA SER A 56 1.15 46.82 -27.58
C SER A 56 0.04 47.67 -26.92
N PRO A 57 0.37 48.82 -26.30
CA PRO A 57 -0.63 49.71 -25.68
C PRO A 57 -1.70 50.10 -26.71
N PRO A 58 -3.01 50.14 -26.36
CA PRO A 58 -3.57 50.56 -25.07
C PRO A 58 -4.36 49.49 -24.28
N TYR A 59 -4.19 48.19 -24.56
CA TYR A 59 -4.90 47.12 -23.85
C TYR A 59 -3.93 46.08 -23.28
N THR A 60 -3.92 45.93 -21.96
CA THR A 60 -3.24 44.83 -21.27
C THR A 60 -4.31 43.85 -20.77
N LEU A 61 -4.45 42.69 -21.41
CA LEU A 61 -5.22 41.58 -20.85
C LEU A 61 -4.30 40.73 -19.97
N PHE A 62 -4.60 40.69 -18.67
CA PHE A 62 -3.97 39.75 -17.76
C PHE A 62 -4.78 38.45 -17.74
N PHE A 63 -4.24 37.39 -18.34
CA PHE A 63 -4.75 36.03 -18.12
C PHE A 63 -4.00 35.44 -16.92
N HIS A 64 -4.66 35.35 -15.77
CA HIS A 64 -4.19 34.49 -14.68
C HIS A 64 -4.68 33.08 -14.95
N PHE A 65 -3.83 32.24 -15.58
CA PHE A 65 -3.96 30.81 -15.39
C PHE A 65 -3.46 30.50 -13.98
N GLY A 66 -4.39 30.30 -13.04
CA GLY A 66 -4.04 29.71 -11.76
C GLY A 66 -3.31 28.39 -12.02
N ALA A 67 -2.22 28.15 -11.30
CA ALA A 67 -1.47 26.91 -11.41
C ALA A 67 -2.44 25.72 -11.37
N ILE A 68 -2.45 24.90 -12.43
CA ILE A 68 -3.08 23.59 -12.35
C ILE A 68 -2.21 22.80 -11.39
N MET A 69 -2.56 22.82 -10.10
CA MET A 69 -1.97 21.94 -9.12
C MET A 69 -2.32 20.53 -9.55
N ILE A 70 -1.36 19.84 -10.15
CA ILE A 70 -1.52 18.43 -10.48
C ILE A 70 -1.37 17.68 -9.16
N ASP A 71 -2.51 17.34 -8.54
CA ASP A 71 -2.54 16.62 -7.27
C ASP A 71 -2.08 15.18 -7.50
N SER A 72 -1.02 14.76 -6.83
CA SER A 72 -0.60 13.37 -6.82
C SER A 72 -1.55 12.52 -5.97
N ASN A 73 -2.23 13.10 -4.97
CA ASN A 73 -3.09 12.34 -4.09
C ASN A 73 -4.44 12.00 -4.77
N PRO A 74 -4.99 10.81 -4.48
CA PRO A 74 -6.37 10.53 -4.84
C PRO A 74 -7.34 11.48 -4.12
N PRO A 75 -8.55 11.70 -4.66
CA PRO A 75 -9.57 12.59 -4.10
C PRO A 75 -10.27 11.98 -2.86
N LEU A 76 -9.49 11.54 -1.86
CA LEU A 76 -9.92 10.84 -0.66
C LEU A 76 -10.97 11.64 0.13
N MET A 77 -10.75 12.95 0.29
CA MET A 77 -11.67 13.82 1.03
C MET A 77 -13.06 13.90 0.38
N GLN A 78 -13.11 13.97 -0.95
CA GLN A 78 -14.37 14.06 -1.68
C GLN A 78 -15.18 12.77 -1.50
N HIS A 79 -14.52 11.62 -1.62
CA HIS A 79 -15.13 10.29 -1.45
C HIS A 79 -15.57 10.05 0.00
N TYR A 80 -14.69 10.32 0.97
CA TYR A 80 -15.02 10.20 2.39
C TYR A 80 -16.21 11.12 2.76
N GLY A 81 -16.19 12.36 2.30
CA GLY A 81 -17.28 13.32 2.52
C GLY A 81 -18.61 12.87 1.90
N ALA A 82 -18.59 12.18 0.75
CA ALA A 82 -19.80 11.59 0.16
C ALA A 82 -20.35 10.45 1.03
N LEU A 83 -19.48 9.60 1.57
CA LEU A 83 -19.90 8.51 2.47
C LEU A 83 -20.57 9.04 3.73
N VAL A 84 -19.97 10.03 4.41
CA VAL A 84 -20.53 10.65 5.64
C VAL A 84 -21.89 11.32 5.38
N ARG A 85 -22.09 11.91 4.20
CA ARG A 85 -23.38 12.51 3.81
C ARG A 85 -24.45 11.44 3.55
N ASN A 86 -24.08 10.35 2.90
CA ASN A 86 -25.02 9.30 2.50
C ASN A 86 -25.42 8.39 3.66
N SER A 87 -24.53 8.16 4.63
CA SER A 87 -24.78 7.33 5.80
C SER A 87 -25.71 7.98 6.85
N GLY A 88 -26.01 9.27 6.72
CA GLY A 88 -26.74 10.03 7.74
C GLY A 88 -25.90 10.37 8.98
N GLU A 89 -24.62 9.95 9.02
CA GLU A 89 -23.67 10.21 10.12
C GLU A 89 -23.47 11.72 10.36
N ALA A 90 -23.72 12.56 9.34
CA ALA A 90 -23.69 14.01 9.47
C ALA A 90 -24.67 14.58 10.52
N LYS A 91 -25.72 13.85 10.92
CA LYS A 91 -26.68 14.31 11.95
C LYS A 91 -26.25 13.96 13.38
N GLU A 92 -25.36 13.00 13.58
CA GLU A 92 -24.88 12.58 14.92
C GLU A 92 -23.61 13.34 15.35
N ALA A 93 -22.92 14.02 14.43
CA ALA A 93 -21.66 14.72 14.70
C ALA A 93 -21.78 16.03 15.50
N THR A 94 -22.97 16.41 15.98
CA THR A 94 -23.18 17.68 16.74
C THR A 94 -23.32 17.51 18.25
N SER A 95 -23.14 16.29 18.80
CA SER A 95 -23.14 16.05 20.25
C SER A 95 -22.05 15.06 20.69
N PHE A 96 -20.77 15.36 20.45
CA PHE A 96 -19.69 14.62 21.12
C PHE A 96 -18.81 15.57 21.90
N ASN A 97 -19.08 15.56 23.21
CA ASN A 97 -18.28 16.16 24.26
C ASN A 97 -16.85 15.61 24.19
N ASP A 98 -15.91 16.52 24.41
CA ASP A 98 -14.48 16.34 24.60
C ASP A 98 -14.21 15.51 25.87
N GLN A 99 -14.50 14.20 25.82
CA GLN A 99 -14.27 13.28 26.93
C GLN A 99 -13.48 12.05 26.47
N ASN A 100 -12.18 12.10 26.73
CA ASN A 100 -11.30 10.97 27.06
C ASN A 100 -11.52 9.70 26.24
N HIS A 101 -11.06 9.67 24.99
CA HIS A 101 -10.64 8.39 24.42
C HIS A 101 -9.37 7.94 25.15
N PRO A 102 -9.33 6.70 25.67
CA PRO A 102 -8.13 6.18 26.29
C PRO A 102 -7.00 6.20 25.26
N LEU A 103 -5.87 6.80 25.61
CA LEU A 103 -4.63 6.72 24.85
C LEU A 103 -4.40 5.24 24.53
N VAL A 104 -4.31 4.90 23.24
CA VAL A 104 -4.02 3.53 22.82
C VAL A 104 -2.65 3.17 23.37
N ASP A 105 -2.59 2.14 24.21
CA ASP A 105 -1.33 1.68 24.78
C ASP A 105 -0.36 1.32 23.64
N ALA A 106 0.84 1.91 23.68
CA ALA A 106 1.93 1.51 22.81
C ALA A 106 2.47 0.17 23.31
N CYS A 107 2.59 -0.79 22.40
CA CYS A 107 3.17 -2.09 22.71
C CYS A 107 4.50 -2.28 22.00
N ASP A 108 5.48 -2.77 22.75
CA ASP A 108 6.69 -3.34 22.16
C ASP A 108 6.37 -4.77 21.71
N LEU A 109 6.29 -4.96 20.38
CA LEU A 109 6.23 -6.30 19.81
C LEU A 109 7.46 -7.12 20.23
N PRO A 110 7.36 -8.46 20.32
CA PRO A 110 8.55 -9.30 20.47
C PRO A 110 9.59 -8.94 19.40
N LEU A 111 10.78 -8.52 19.84
CA LEU A 111 11.90 -8.17 18.98
C LEU A 111 12.88 -9.33 18.92
N ILE A 112 13.11 -9.87 17.73
CA ILE A 112 13.91 -11.07 17.52
C ILE A 112 15.12 -10.73 16.66
N ASP A 113 16.30 -11.02 17.19
CA ASP A 113 17.56 -10.89 16.46
C ASP A 113 17.84 -12.17 15.66
N LEU A 114 17.73 -12.10 14.33
CA LEU A 114 17.96 -13.24 13.45
C LEU A 114 19.43 -13.66 13.34
N SER A 115 20.38 -12.85 13.83
CA SER A 115 21.78 -13.28 13.93
C SER A 115 21.94 -14.49 14.88
N GLY A 116 21.03 -14.66 15.84
CA GLY A 116 20.98 -15.82 16.73
C GLY A 116 20.85 -17.15 15.98
N LEU A 117 20.23 -17.16 14.79
CA LEU A 117 20.13 -18.35 13.93
C LEU A 117 21.49 -18.75 13.33
N LYS A 118 22.42 -17.80 13.20
CA LYS A 118 23.77 -17.99 12.65
C LYS A 118 24.84 -18.20 13.74
N SER A 119 24.46 -18.24 15.01
CA SER A 119 25.40 -18.47 16.11
C SER A 119 26.07 -19.85 16.00
N SER A 120 27.34 -19.94 16.37
CA SER A 120 28.05 -21.22 16.49
C SER A 120 27.50 -22.07 17.66
N ASN A 121 26.88 -21.44 18.66
CA ASN A 121 26.29 -22.08 19.82
C ASN A 121 24.88 -22.61 19.51
N GLU A 122 24.69 -23.93 19.63
CA GLU A 122 23.39 -24.57 19.37
C GLU A 122 22.28 -24.07 20.31
N ARG A 123 22.61 -23.75 21.56
CA ARG A 123 21.63 -23.23 22.52
C ARG A 123 21.06 -21.88 22.07
N GLU A 124 21.90 -21.02 21.51
CA GLU A 124 21.49 -19.71 21.00
C GLU A 124 20.61 -19.85 19.75
N ARG A 125 20.98 -20.75 18.83
CA ARG A 125 20.14 -21.06 17.66
C ARG A 125 18.75 -21.54 18.08
N ARG A 126 18.69 -22.51 19.00
CA ARG A 126 17.42 -23.04 19.53
C ARG A 126 16.60 -21.96 20.25
N ALA A 127 17.24 -21.10 21.04
CA ALA A 127 16.57 -20.00 21.73
C ALA A 127 15.96 -18.99 20.73
N CYS A 128 16.69 -18.65 19.66
CA CYS A 128 16.17 -17.79 18.59
C CYS A 128 14.95 -18.42 17.89
N THR A 129 15.03 -19.71 17.51
CA THR A 129 13.88 -20.43 16.92
C THR A 129 12.67 -20.48 17.86
N ALA A 130 12.91 -20.71 19.16
CA ALA A 130 11.84 -20.75 20.16
C ALA A 130 11.18 -19.37 20.34
N ALA A 131 11.95 -18.29 20.28
CA ALA A 131 11.43 -16.93 20.33
C ALA A 131 10.51 -16.61 19.14
N ILE A 132 10.90 -17.02 17.92
CA ILE A 132 10.08 -16.88 16.71
C ILE A 132 8.75 -17.61 16.87
N CYS A 133 8.79 -18.88 17.28
CA CYS A 133 7.59 -19.70 17.41
C CYS A 133 6.66 -19.21 18.53
N LYS A 134 7.25 -18.79 19.66
CA LYS A 134 6.50 -18.19 20.77
C LYS A 134 5.80 -16.90 20.34
N ALA A 135 6.50 -16.03 19.61
CA ALA A 135 5.90 -14.78 19.14
C ALA A 135 4.78 -15.02 18.12
N ALA A 136 4.97 -15.94 17.16
CA ALA A 136 3.92 -16.35 16.22
C ALA A 136 2.65 -16.90 16.90
N SER A 137 2.82 -17.64 18.01
CA SER A 137 1.71 -18.24 18.77
C SER A 137 1.02 -17.27 19.72
N GLU A 138 1.78 -16.49 20.49
CA GLU A 138 1.22 -15.58 21.51
C GLU A 138 0.73 -14.26 20.93
N TRP A 139 1.42 -13.74 19.91
CA TRP A 139 1.18 -12.42 19.35
C TRP A 139 0.66 -12.44 17.92
N GLY A 140 1.05 -13.43 17.11
CA GLY A 140 0.79 -13.40 15.66
C GLY A 140 1.55 -12.32 14.90
N PHE A 141 2.29 -11.46 15.62
CA PHE A 141 3.08 -10.34 15.14
C PHE A 141 4.41 -10.29 15.91
N PHE A 142 5.50 -9.96 15.22
CA PHE A 142 6.81 -9.72 15.84
C PHE A 142 7.70 -8.86 14.95
N GLN A 143 8.76 -8.31 15.53
CA GLN A 143 9.80 -7.60 14.80
C GLN A 143 11.04 -8.48 14.64
N VAL A 144 11.69 -8.38 13.49
CA VAL A 144 12.98 -9.04 13.22
C VAL A 144 14.04 -8.02 12.86
N VAL A 145 15.21 -8.13 13.47
CA VAL A 145 16.43 -7.35 13.16
C VAL A 145 17.54 -8.28 12.70
N ASN A 146 18.60 -7.72 12.11
CA ASN A 146 19.70 -8.50 11.51
C ASN A 146 19.21 -9.53 10.48
N HIS A 147 18.15 -9.16 9.75
CA HIS A 147 17.45 -10.00 8.77
C HIS A 147 18.21 -10.19 7.45
N GLY A 148 19.39 -9.58 7.29
CA GLY A 148 20.27 -9.80 6.14
C GLY A 148 19.95 -8.98 4.89
N ILE A 149 18.80 -8.32 4.82
CA ILE A 149 18.48 -7.38 3.74
C ILE A 149 19.31 -6.11 3.92
N ARG A 150 20.04 -5.70 2.88
CA ARG A 150 20.91 -4.52 2.92
C ARG A 150 20.10 -3.24 3.12
N HIS A 151 20.53 -2.37 4.03
CA HIS A 151 19.84 -1.11 4.32
C HIS A 151 19.77 -0.15 3.12
N ASP A 152 20.76 -0.17 2.22
CA ASP A 152 20.72 0.62 0.99
C ASP A 152 19.62 0.17 0.04
N LEU A 153 19.35 -1.13 -0.05
CA LEU A 153 18.22 -1.67 -0.82
C LEU A 153 16.87 -1.27 -0.21
N LEU A 154 16.73 -1.29 1.12
CA LEU A 154 15.53 -0.80 1.81
C LEU A 154 15.27 0.68 1.52
N ARG A 155 16.32 1.52 1.57
CA ARG A 155 16.22 2.95 1.22
C ARG A 155 15.88 3.16 -0.25
N LYS A 156 16.56 2.47 -1.18
CA LYS A 156 16.27 2.52 -2.62
C LYS A 156 14.80 2.18 -2.89
N MET A 157 14.28 1.12 -2.28
CA MET A 157 12.86 0.75 -2.40
C MET A 157 11.92 1.83 -1.87
N ARG A 158 12.27 2.49 -0.76
CA ARG A 158 11.50 3.61 -0.22
C ARG A 158 11.51 4.81 -1.18
N GLU A 159 12.66 5.17 -1.71
CA GLU A 159 12.81 6.28 -2.65
C GLU A 159 11.98 6.04 -3.92
N GLU A 160 12.06 4.84 -4.50
CA GLU A 160 11.27 4.47 -5.68
C GLU A 160 9.76 4.41 -5.37
N GLN A 161 9.39 3.97 -4.16
CA GLN A 161 8.00 4.02 -3.69
C GLN A 161 7.47 5.46 -3.64
N VAL A 162 8.24 6.40 -3.08
CA VAL A 162 7.83 7.82 -3.01
C VAL A 162 7.67 8.39 -4.42
N LYS A 163 8.66 8.20 -5.30
CA LYS A 163 8.58 8.64 -6.71
C LYS A 163 7.34 8.11 -7.42
N LEU A 164 7.00 6.83 -7.20
CA LEU A 164 5.80 6.22 -7.78
C LEU A 164 4.52 6.92 -7.32
N PHE A 165 4.42 7.29 -6.04
CA PHE A 165 3.23 7.94 -5.48
C PHE A 165 3.16 9.44 -5.75
N GLU A 166 4.29 10.11 -6.03
CA GLU A 166 4.35 11.51 -6.47
C GLU A 166 3.85 11.72 -7.90
N VAL A 167 3.70 10.66 -8.69
CA VAL A 167 3.10 10.73 -10.03
C VAL A 167 1.65 11.26 -9.93
N PRO A 168 1.20 12.11 -10.88
CA PRO A 168 -0.17 12.63 -10.92
C PRO A 168 -1.23 11.55 -10.74
N PHE A 169 -2.27 11.83 -9.95
CA PHE A 169 -3.34 10.88 -9.67
C PHE A 169 -3.97 10.30 -10.95
N GLU A 170 -4.25 11.16 -11.94
CA GLU A 170 -4.81 10.75 -13.22
C GLU A 170 -3.91 9.72 -13.90
N LYS A 171 -2.59 9.96 -13.91
CA LYS A 171 -1.63 9.04 -14.49
C LYS A 171 -1.57 7.73 -13.72
N LYS A 172 -1.65 7.73 -12.38
CA LYS A 172 -1.71 6.49 -11.58
C LYS A 172 -2.95 5.65 -11.89
N VAL A 173 -4.08 6.28 -12.18
CA VAL A 173 -5.33 5.60 -12.55
C VAL A 173 -5.34 5.12 -14.01
N THR A 174 -4.77 5.89 -14.94
CA THR A 174 -4.86 5.61 -16.38
C THR A 174 -3.65 4.90 -16.96
N CYS A 175 -2.52 4.81 -16.25
CA CYS A 175 -1.26 4.41 -16.87
C CYS A 175 -1.32 3.00 -17.46
N GLY A 176 -2.17 2.09 -16.96
CA GLY A 176 -2.16 0.67 -17.39
C GLY A 176 -0.89 -0.08 -16.97
N VAL A 177 0.18 0.66 -16.67
CA VAL A 177 1.47 0.21 -16.18
C VAL A 177 1.25 -0.66 -14.96
N LEU A 178 2.02 -1.73 -14.90
CA LEU A 178 1.92 -2.79 -13.90
C LEU A 178 0.59 -3.56 -13.92
N ASN A 179 -0.09 -3.63 -15.07
CA ASN A 179 -1.36 -4.36 -15.24
C ASN A 179 -2.47 -3.86 -14.31
N ASN A 180 -2.58 -2.53 -14.14
CA ASN A 180 -3.57 -1.86 -13.28
C ASN A 180 -3.54 -2.34 -11.81
N PRO A 181 -2.38 -2.28 -11.12
CA PRO A 181 -2.25 -2.74 -9.73
C PRO A 181 -2.76 -1.68 -8.73
N TYR A 182 -3.06 -0.48 -9.23
CA TYR A 182 -3.32 0.70 -8.44
C TYR A 182 -4.72 0.63 -7.81
N ARG A 183 -4.78 0.87 -6.52
CA ARG A 183 -6.00 0.88 -5.71
C ARG A 183 -5.92 2.08 -4.78
N TRP A 184 -7.04 2.74 -4.54
CA TRP A 184 -7.12 3.84 -3.59
C TRP A 184 -8.50 3.89 -2.97
N GLY A 185 -8.57 4.45 -1.76
CA GLY A 185 -9.81 4.48 -1.02
C GLY A 185 -10.32 3.07 -0.70
N THR A 186 -11.64 2.94 -0.64
CA THR A 186 -12.33 1.65 -0.66
C THR A 186 -13.54 1.80 -1.56
N PRO A 187 -13.46 1.47 -2.86
CA PRO A 187 -14.52 1.76 -3.83
C PRO A 187 -15.87 1.12 -3.50
N THR A 188 -15.86 0.01 -2.75
CA THR A 188 -17.06 -0.71 -2.29
C THR A 188 -17.57 -0.24 -0.93
N ALA A 189 -16.96 0.77 -0.31
CA ALA A 189 -17.42 1.29 0.96
C ALA A 189 -18.81 1.94 0.81
N THR A 190 -19.71 1.61 1.73
CA THR A 190 -21.05 2.21 1.83
C THR A 190 -21.18 3.15 3.02
N ARG A 191 -20.24 3.06 3.97
CA ARG A 191 -20.15 3.84 5.20
C ARG A 191 -18.74 4.38 5.39
N SER A 192 -18.59 5.45 6.15
CA SER A 192 -17.29 6.09 6.38
C SER A 192 -16.30 5.16 7.09
N ASN A 193 -16.77 4.32 8.02
CA ASN A 193 -15.96 3.34 8.73
C ASN A 193 -15.46 2.15 7.89
N GLN A 194 -15.91 2.04 6.62
CA GLN A 194 -15.42 1.07 5.64
C GLN A 194 -14.37 1.67 4.70
N PHE A 195 -14.09 2.97 4.82
CA PHE A 195 -13.20 3.68 3.91
C PHE A 195 -11.77 3.70 4.43
N SER A 196 -10.82 3.32 3.57
CA SER A 196 -9.39 3.45 3.84
C SER A 196 -8.85 4.74 3.24
N TRP A 197 -8.29 5.61 4.08
CA TRP A 197 -7.57 6.83 3.69
C TRP A 197 -6.16 6.49 3.20
N SER A 198 -6.09 5.81 2.06
CA SER A 198 -4.82 5.36 1.48
C SER A 198 -4.92 5.08 0.00
N GLU A 199 -3.76 4.87 -0.58
CA GLU A 199 -3.56 4.30 -1.89
C GLU A 199 -2.47 3.22 -1.86
N ALA A 200 -2.52 2.31 -2.82
CA ALA A 200 -1.60 1.19 -2.90
C ALA A 200 -1.37 0.69 -4.33
N PHE A 201 -0.16 0.21 -4.59
CA PHE A 201 0.17 -0.61 -5.76
C PHE A 201 0.31 -2.07 -5.30
N HIS A 202 -0.55 -2.96 -5.81
CA HIS A 202 -0.47 -4.40 -5.60
C HIS A 202 0.28 -5.05 -6.76
N ILE A 203 1.56 -5.38 -6.58
CA ILE A 203 2.47 -5.83 -7.62
C ILE A 203 2.71 -7.35 -7.47
N PRO A 204 2.09 -8.22 -8.28
CA PRO A 204 2.43 -9.64 -8.33
C PRO A 204 3.90 -9.83 -8.69
N LEU A 205 4.59 -10.79 -8.07
CA LEU A 205 6.02 -10.98 -8.32
C LEU A 205 6.32 -11.45 -9.75
N THR A 206 5.36 -12.13 -10.39
CA THR A 206 5.44 -12.51 -11.82
C THR A 206 5.63 -11.32 -12.75
N MET A 207 5.16 -10.14 -12.36
CA MET A 207 5.27 -8.93 -13.18
C MET A 207 6.69 -8.38 -13.28
N ILE A 208 7.60 -8.77 -12.39
CA ILE A 208 8.98 -8.27 -12.37
C ILE A 208 9.70 -8.64 -13.68
N SER A 209 9.40 -9.83 -14.20
CA SER A 209 9.95 -10.35 -15.46
C SER A 209 9.32 -9.71 -16.71
N GLU A 210 8.13 -9.12 -16.60
CA GLU A 210 7.42 -8.46 -17.71
C GLU A 210 7.91 -7.03 -17.91
N ALA A 211 9.13 -6.85 -18.40
CA ALA A 211 9.78 -5.53 -18.52
C ALA A 211 8.91 -4.48 -19.26
N ALA A 212 8.16 -4.89 -20.28
CA ALA A 212 7.27 -4.02 -21.05
C ALA A 212 6.15 -3.38 -20.22
N SER A 213 5.73 -4.03 -19.13
CA SER A 213 4.64 -3.57 -18.27
C SER A 213 5.03 -2.40 -17.35
N TRP A 214 6.30 -2.01 -17.26
CA TRP A 214 6.79 -1.01 -16.30
C TRP A 214 6.86 0.42 -16.85
N GLY A 215 6.76 0.60 -18.17
CA GLY A 215 6.84 1.93 -18.80
C GLY A 215 8.07 2.72 -18.34
N GLU A 216 7.85 3.89 -17.75
CA GLU A 216 8.90 4.78 -17.22
C GLU A 216 9.48 4.34 -15.86
N PHE A 217 8.84 3.40 -15.15
CA PHE A 217 9.25 2.96 -13.81
C PHE A 217 10.32 1.85 -13.84
N THR A 218 11.31 1.99 -14.72
CA THR A 218 12.39 0.99 -14.88
C THR A 218 13.27 0.88 -13.62
N SER A 219 13.55 1.99 -12.95
CA SER A 219 14.31 2.03 -11.69
C SER A 219 13.60 1.31 -10.55
N LEU A 220 12.28 1.49 -10.44
CA LEU A 220 11.44 0.76 -9.50
C LEU A 220 11.46 -0.75 -9.79
N ARG A 221 11.38 -1.14 -11.07
CA ARG A 221 11.49 -2.55 -11.48
C ARG A 221 12.80 -3.16 -11.01
N GLU A 222 13.91 -2.47 -11.23
CA GLU A 222 15.24 -2.93 -10.83
C GLU A 222 15.36 -3.06 -9.31
N ALA A 223 14.85 -2.07 -8.56
CA ALA A 223 14.81 -2.13 -7.11
C ALA A 223 13.98 -3.32 -6.61
N ILE A 224 12.80 -3.55 -7.19
CA ILE A 224 11.93 -4.69 -6.86
C ILE A 224 12.59 -6.02 -7.24
N ASN A 225 13.33 -6.08 -8.35
CA ASN A 225 14.04 -7.28 -8.79
C ASN A 225 15.15 -7.71 -7.82
N GLU A 226 15.72 -6.78 -7.05
CA GLU A 226 16.63 -7.09 -5.95
C GLU A 226 15.87 -7.34 -4.62
N PHE A 227 14.83 -6.55 -4.35
CA PHE A 227 14.11 -6.56 -3.08
C PHE A 227 13.21 -7.77 -2.88
N ALA A 228 12.46 -8.19 -3.91
CA ALA A 228 11.53 -9.31 -3.80
C ALA A 228 12.24 -10.64 -3.47
N PRO A 229 13.37 -11.00 -4.10
CA PRO A 229 14.14 -12.19 -3.69
C PRO A 229 14.66 -12.10 -2.26
N ALA A 230 15.10 -10.92 -1.79
CA ALA A 230 15.58 -10.73 -0.42
C ALA A 230 14.45 -10.92 0.61
N MET A 231 13.26 -10.39 0.34
CA MET A 231 12.07 -10.63 1.18
C MET A 231 11.64 -12.10 1.15
N LEU A 232 11.72 -12.75 -0.02
CA LEU A 232 11.43 -14.18 -0.17
C LEU A 232 12.37 -15.03 0.69
N GLU A 233 13.67 -14.75 0.71
CA GLU A 233 14.66 -15.46 1.54
C GLU A 233 14.30 -15.38 3.03
N VAL A 234 14.01 -14.17 3.54
CA VAL A 234 13.58 -13.99 4.93
C VAL A 234 12.26 -14.72 5.21
N SER A 235 11.28 -14.63 4.30
CA SER A 235 9.99 -15.29 4.47
C SER A 235 10.09 -16.81 4.49
N ARG A 236 10.93 -17.40 3.64
CA ARG A 236 11.19 -18.85 3.60
C ARG A 236 11.90 -19.32 4.86
N LEU A 237 12.90 -18.58 5.33
CA LEU A 237 13.59 -18.88 6.59
C LEU A 237 12.60 -18.94 7.76
N LEU A 238 11.75 -17.92 7.90
CA LEU A 238 10.76 -17.85 8.97
C LEU A 238 9.69 -18.94 8.84
N ALA A 239 9.17 -19.16 7.63
CA ALA A 239 8.20 -20.22 7.34
C ALA A 239 8.76 -21.61 7.67
N SER A 240 10.01 -21.89 7.28
CA SER A 240 10.72 -23.15 7.59
C SER A 240 10.82 -23.39 9.10
N ILE A 241 11.26 -22.39 9.86
CA ILE A 241 11.38 -22.49 11.33
C ILE A 241 10.03 -22.79 11.98
N LEU A 242 8.99 -22.08 11.56
CA LEU A 242 7.63 -22.26 12.08
C LEU A 242 7.05 -23.64 11.69
N ALA A 243 7.27 -24.12 10.48
CA ALA A 243 6.87 -25.47 10.08
C ALA A 243 7.61 -26.55 10.89
N GLN A 244 8.93 -26.42 11.06
CA GLN A 244 9.74 -27.36 11.85
C GLN A 244 9.31 -27.46 13.31
N ASN A 245 8.93 -26.33 13.92
CA ASN A 245 8.39 -26.31 15.28
C ASN A 245 7.09 -27.11 15.43
N LEU A 246 6.34 -27.29 14.35
CA LEU A 246 5.13 -28.10 14.31
C LEU A 246 5.39 -29.57 13.91
N GLY A 247 6.67 -29.96 13.75
CA GLY A 247 7.08 -31.32 13.40
C GLY A 247 7.11 -31.61 11.89
N TYR A 248 7.05 -30.57 11.05
CA TYR A 248 7.08 -30.70 9.59
C TYR A 248 8.49 -30.49 9.03
N PRO A 249 8.82 -31.05 7.86
CA PRO A 249 10.10 -30.79 7.21
C PRO A 249 10.24 -29.31 6.85
N GLU A 250 11.48 -28.84 6.78
CA GLU A 250 11.86 -27.47 6.43
C GLU A 250 11.20 -26.96 5.14
N ASP A 251 11.05 -27.84 4.15
CA ASP A 251 10.49 -27.51 2.83
C ASP A 251 8.95 -27.63 2.76
N ALA A 252 8.26 -27.91 3.88
CA ALA A 252 6.83 -28.20 3.88
C ALA A 252 6.00 -27.05 3.31
N LEU A 253 6.25 -25.81 3.75
CA LEU A 253 5.55 -24.63 3.24
C LEU A 253 6.08 -24.18 1.88
N GLU A 254 7.37 -24.37 1.61
CA GLU A 254 7.94 -24.04 0.30
C GLU A 254 7.27 -24.82 -0.83
N LYS A 255 6.96 -26.10 -0.62
CA LYS A 255 6.20 -26.93 -1.56
C LYS A 255 4.77 -26.45 -1.81
N LEU A 256 4.21 -25.64 -0.91
CA LEU A 256 2.86 -25.07 -1.03
C LEU A 256 2.87 -23.68 -1.65
N CYS A 257 3.97 -22.95 -1.45
CA CYS A 257 4.19 -21.59 -1.94
C CYS A 257 4.35 -21.56 -3.45
N ASP A 258 3.78 -20.52 -4.06
CA ASP A 258 3.91 -20.25 -5.49
C ASP A 258 4.36 -18.80 -5.66
N ALA A 259 5.52 -18.60 -6.30
CA ALA A 259 6.02 -17.25 -6.60
C ALA A 259 5.01 -16.44 -7.44
N GLY A 260 4.17 -17.11 -8.23
CA GLY A 260 3.08 -16.48 -8.99
C GLY A 260 1.89 -16.01 -8.15
N ALA A 261 1.75 -16.50 -6.92
CA ALA A 261 0.74 -16.05 -5.98
C ALA A 261 1.25 -14.99 -5.00
N CYS A 262 2.57 -14.93 -4.75
CA CYS A 262 3.18 -13.91 -3.92
C CYS A 262 3.12 -12.52 -4.59
N PHE A 263 3.07 -11.48 -3.78
CA PHE A 263 3.02 -10.10 -4.28
C PHE A 263 3.58 -9.09 -3.26
N LEU A 264 3.93 -7.91 -3.76
CA LEU A 264 4.23 -6.73 -2.95
C LEU A 264 3.01 -5.81 -2.91
N ARG A 265 2.74 -5.18 -1.77
CA ARG A 265 1.84 -4.04 -1.64
C ARG A 265 2.62 -2.84 -1.18
N LEU A 266 2.86 -1.90 -2.09
CA LEU A 266 3.41 -0.59 -1.77
C LEU A 266 2.24 0.27 -1.32
N ASN A 267 2.28 0.82 -0.10
CA ASN A 267 1.20 1.59 0.50
C ASN A 267 1.64 3.02 0.71
N HIS A 268 0.75 3.97 0.43
CA HIS A 268 0.88 5.37 0.79
C HIS A 268 -0.39 5.83 1.51
N TYR A 269 -0.20 6.52 2.62
CA TYR A 269 -1.25 7.06 3.47
C TYR A 269 -1.06 8.58 3.51
N PRO A 270 -1.78 9.33 2.64
CA PRO A 270 -1.69 10.79 2.62
C PRO A 270 -2.08 11.39 3.96
N CYS A 271 -1.56 12.58 4.27
CA CYS A 271 -2.02 13.37 5.41
C CYS A 271 -3.56 13.51 5.39
N CYS A 272 -4.20 13.25 6.52
CA CYS A 272 -5.65 13.38 6.67
C CYS A 272 -5.98 14.64 7.49
N PRO A 273 -6.51 15.72 6.86
CA PRO A 273 -6.80 16.98 7.56
C PRO A 273 -7.83 16.85 8.70
N LYS A 274 -8.63 15.77 8.66
CA LYS A 274 -9.72 15.51 9.60
C LYS A 274 -9.37 14.45 10.63
N SER A 275 -8.12 14.01 10.78
CA SER A 275 -7.81 12.93 11.73
C SER A 275 -7.99 13.38 13.19
N LYS A 276 -9.23 13.31 13.67
CA LYS A 276 -9.57 12.76 14.98
C LYS A 276 -9.66 11.24 14.78
N ASP A 277 -9.37 10.44 15.80
CA ASP A 277 -8.99 9.01 15.78
C ASP A 277 -9.93 8.00 15.07
N GLU A 278 -10.90 8.48 14.30
CA GLU A 278 -11.96 7.71 13.64
C GLU A 278 -11.65 7.35 12.18
N ILE A 279 -10.69 8.01 11.52
CA ILE A 279 -10.39 7.74 10.11
C ILE A 279 -9.30 6.67 10.00
N PHE A 280 -9.66 5.55 9.37
CA PHE A 280 -8.72 4.49 9.05
C PHE A 280 -7.85 4.91 7.85
N GLY A 281 -6.53 4.83 7.98
CA GLY A 281 -5.62 4.73 6.84
C GLY A 281 -5.79 3.39 6.11
N LEU A 282 -6.03 2.32 6.86
CA LEU A 282 -6.44 1.01 6.35
C LEU A 282 -7.38 0.37 7.36
N VAL A 283 -8.56 -0.06 6.89
CA VAL A 283 -9.60 -0.65 7.73
C VAL A 283 -9.11 -1.91 8.47
N PRO A 284 -9.73 -2.26 9.62
CA PRO A 284 -9.46 -3.53 10.31
C PRO A 284 -9.58 -4.74 9.38
N HIS A 285 -8.56 -5.61 9.39
CA HIS A 285 -8.51 -6.84 8.60
C HIS A 285 -7.50 -7.84 9.16
N THR A 286 -7.59 -9.09 8.71
CA THR A 286 -6.52 -10.09 8.77
C THR A 286 -5.96 -10.33 7.37
N ASP A 287 -4.67 -10.67 7.30
CA ASP A 287 -4.03 -11.03 6.03
C ASP A 287 -4.44 -12.45 5.59
N SER A 288 -4.52 -12.66 4.28
CA SER A 288 -5.08 -13.90 3.71
C SER A 288 -4.02 -14.88 3.23
N ASP A 289 -2.76 -14.67 3.58
CA ASP A 289 -1.58 -15.38 3.09
C ASP A 289 -1.03 -16.33 4.18
N PHE A 290 0.22 -16.79 4.02
CA PHE A 290 0.92 -17.47 5.11
C PHE A 290 1.63 -16.48 6.03
N LEU A 291 2.49 -15.64 5.46
CA LEU A 291 3.30 -14.68 6.20
C LEU A 291 3.37 -13.35 5.46
N THR A 292 3.04 -12.27 6.16
CA THR A 292 3.32 -10.91 5.71
C THR A 292 4.63 -10.44 6.33
N ILE A 293 5.52 -9.84 5.52
CA ILE A 293 6.70 -9.11 5.99
C ILE A 293 6.56 -7.64 5.58
N LEU A 294 6.53 -6.76 6.57
CA LEU A 294 6.28 -5.33 6.41
C LEU A 294 7.54 -4.51 6.71
N TYR A 295 7.94 -3.70 5.75
CA TYR A 295 8.89 -2.59 5.92
C TYR A 295 8.11 -1.27 6.01
N GLN A 296 8.34 -0.46 7.05
CA GLN A 296 7.63 0.81 7.27
C GLN A 296 8.58 1.95 7.65
N ASP A 297 8.07 3.19 7.60
CA ASP A 297 8.79 4.36 8.13
C ASP A 297 8.54 4.59 9.63
N GLN A 298 8.96 5.76 10.10
CA GLN A 298 8.90 6.18 11.50
C GLN A 298 7.62 6.92 11.88
N VAL A 299 6.62 7.04 10.99
CA VAL A 299 5.38 7.79 11.26
C VAL A 299 4.44 7.03 12.20
N GLY A 300 4.50 5.69 12.19
CA GLY A 300 3.61 4.84 13.00
C GLY A 300 2.22 4.72 12.40
N GLY A 301 1.21 4.45 13.23
CA GLY A 301 -0.19 4.32 12.80
C GLY A 301 -0.69 2.88 12.63
N LEU A 302 0.21 1.89 12.52
CA LEU A 302 -0.18 0.47 12.59
C LEU A 302 -0.67 0.14 14.01
N GLN A 303 -1.85 -0.46 14.10
CA GLN A 303 -2.42 -0.99 15.33
C GLN A 303 -2.87 -2.43 15.11
N LEU A 304 -2.72 -3.27 16.13
CA LEU A 304 -3.17 -4.67 16.12
C LEU A 304 -4.08 -4.95 17.31
N MET A 305 -4.92 -5.98 17.19
CA MET A 305 -5.80 -6.44 18.24
C MET A 305 -5.05 -7.41 19.17
N LYS A 306 -4.83 -7.02 20.43
CA LYS A 306 -4.26 -7.87 21.47
C LYS A 306 -5.18 -7.87 22.69
N ASP A 307 -5.57 -9.05 23.15
CA ASP A 307 -6.39 -9.23 24.36
C ASP A 307 -7.65 -8.33 24.38
N SER A 308 -8.35 -8.28 23.23
CA SER A 308 -9.55 -7.47 22.98
C SER A 308 -9.33 -5.95 23.01
N LYS A 309 -8.09 -5.48 22.85
CA LYS A 309 -7.73 -4.08 22.76
C LYS A 309 -6.89 -3.81 21.53
N TRP A 310 -7.12 -2.66 20.90
CA TRP A 310 -6.18 -2.12 19.93
C TRP A 310 -4.91 -1.68 20.66
N VAL A 311 -3.74 -2.09 20.16
CA VAL A 311 -2.44 -1.64 20.65
C VAL A 311 -1.62 -1.07 19.50
N ALA A 312 -0.92 0.03 19.73
CA ALA A 312 -0.12 0.70 18.71
C ALA A 312 1.24 0.02 18.58
N VAL A 313 1.65 -0.27 17.34
CA VAL A 313 2.97 -0.84 17.05
C VAL A 313 3.98 0.30 16.90
N LYS A 314 4.97 0.34 17.78
CA LYS A 314 6.05 1.33 17.72
C LYS A 314 6.95 1.07 16.49
N PRO A 315 7.18 2.09 15.64
CA PRO A 315 8.16 1.97 14.56
C PRO A 315 9.57 1.65 15.06
N ASN A 316 10.29 0.87 14.27
CA ASN A 316 11.68 0.53 14.51
C ASN A 316 12.42 0.62 13.16
N PRO A 317 13.42 1.52 13.00
CA PRO A 317 14.09 1.75 11.72
C PRO A 317 14.93 0.56 11.23
N ASP A 318 15.32 -0.33 12.13
CA ASP A 318 16.21 -1.45 11.84
C ASP A 318 15.46 -2.77 11.69
N ALA A 319 14.13 -2.77 11.87
CA ALA A 319 13.33 -3.98 11.90
C ALA A 319 12.34 -4.08 10.74
N LEU A 320 12.08 -5.33 10.35
CA LEU A 320 10.89 -5.71 9.61
C LEU A 320 9.84 -6.20 10.60
N ILE A 321 8.57 -5.93 10.34
CA ILE A 321 7.46 -6.53 11.08
C ILE A 321 7.03 -7.79 10.32
N VAL A 322 6.83 -8.88 11.04
CA VAL A 322 6.31 -10.13 10.51
C VAL A 322 4.97 -10.41 11.15
N ASN A 323 3.97 -10.83 10.36
CA ASN A 323 2.73 -11.35 10.90
C ASN A 323 2.22 -12.60 10.20
N ILE A 324 1.49 -13.40 10.97
CA ILE A 324 0.87 -14.65 10.53
C ILE A 324 -0.42 -14.31 9.76
N GLY A 325 -0.57 -14.86 8.57
CA GLY A 325 -1.79 -14.78 7.78
C GLY A 325 -2.76 -15.92 8.08
N ASP A 326 -4.00 -15.76 7.63
CA ASP A 326 -5.09 -16.71 7.89
C ASP A 326 -4.78 -18.13 7.41
N LEU A 327 -4.10 -18.29 6.27
CA LEU A 327 -3.79 -19.63 5.76
C LEU A 327 -2.80 -20.34 6.66
N PHE A 328 -1.91 -19.60 7.33
CA PHE A 328 -0.96 -20.21 8.25
C PHE A 328 -1.62 -20.53 9.59
N GLN A 329 -2.55 -19.71 10.07
CA GLN A 329 -3.40 -20.09 11.21
C GLN A 329 -4.17 -21.39 10.92
N ALA A 330 -4.81 -21.48 9.75
CA ALA A 330 -5.56 -22.67 9.36
C ALA A 330 -4.66 -23.90 9.18
N TRP A 331 -3.53 -23.75 8.49
CA TRP A 331 -2.56 -24.83 8.31
C TRP A 331 -1.95 -25.27 9.64
N SER A 332 -1.57 -24.34 10.51
CA SER A 332 -0.98 -24.64 11.83
C SER A 332 -1.99 -25.19 12.85
N ASN A 333 -3.28 -25.27 12.49
CA ASN A 333 -4.35 -25.72 13.37
C ASN A 333 -4.48 -24.87 14.66
N ASP A 334 -4.48 -23.54 14.48
CA ASP A 334 -4.53 -22.51 15.54
C ASP A 334 -3.32 -22.41 16.48
N GLU A 335 -2.22 -23.13 16.17
CA GLU A 335 -0.97 -22.98 16.92
C GLU A 335 -0.34 -21.60 16.71
N TYR A 336 -0.54 -21.01 15.53
CA TYR A 336 -0.16 -19.64 15.19
C TYR A 336 -1.39 -18.79 14.89
N LYS A 337 -1.35 -17.50 15.27
CA LYS A 337 -2.52 -16.63 15.25
C LYS A 337 -2.44 -15.57 14.18
N SER A 338 -3.41 -15.53 13.28
CA SER A 338 -3.65 -14.37 12.43
C SER A 338 -4.42 -13.31 13.21
N VAL A 339 -3.83 -12.12 13.31
CA VAL A 339 -4.33 -11.05 14.18
C VAL A 339 -4.89 -9.92 13.35
N GLU A 340 -6.09 -9.47 13.76
CA GLU A 340 -6.73 -8.31 13.16
C GLU A 340 -5.88 -7.07 13.42
N HIS A 341 -5.61 -6.33 12.34
CA HIS A 341 -4.80 -5.12 12.38
C HIS A 341 -5.40 -4.05 11.46
N LYS A 342 -5.04 -2.80 11.75
CA LYS A 342 -5.51 -1.61 11.01
C LYS A 342 -4.39 -0.57 10.95
N VAL A 343 -4.56 0.43 10.08
CA VAL A 343 -3.73 1.63 10.09
C VAL A 343 -4.62 2.83 10.38
N VAL A 344 -4.22 3.68 11.33
CA VAL A 344 -4.91 4.93 11.64
C VAL A 344 -4.32 6.05 10.77
N ALA A 345 -5.18 6.93 10.23
CA ALA A 345 -4.73 8.06 9.43
C ALA A 345 -4.01 9.11 10.30
N ASN A 346 -3.02 9.79 9.73
CA ASN A 346 -2.20 10.80 10.42
C ASN A 346 -2.47 12.19 9.83
N ASN A 347 -2.62 13.23 10.65
CA ASN A 347 -2.86 14.61 10.20
C ASN A 347 -1.60 15.45 9.98
N LYS A 348 -0.43 14.98 10.39
CA LYS A 348 0.83 15.74 10.36
C LYS A 348 1.77 15.27 9.27
N MET A 349 1.88 13.96 9.07
CA MET A 349 2.84 13.34 8.15
C MET A 349 2.17 12.22 7.37
N GLU A 350 2.49 12.15 6.09
CA GLU A 350 2.17 10.99 5.26
C GLU A 350 3.00 9.79 5.70
N ARG A 351 2.46 8.59 5.51
CA ARG A 351 3.12 7.33 5.85
C ARG A 351 3.27 6.48 4.59
N TYR A 352 4.35 5.74 4.49
CA TYR A 352 4.49 4.66 3.53
C TYR A 352 4.94 3.35 4.18
N SER A 353 4.51 2.25 3.57
CA SER A 353 4.97 0.92 3.94
C SER A 353 4.96 -0.03 2.75
N ILE A 354 5.84 -1.01 2.76
CA ILE A 354 5.96 -2.04 1.73
C ILE A 354 5.71 -3.38 2.42
N ALA A 355 4.64 -4.07 2.02
CA ALA A 355 4.30 -5.40 2.53
C ALA A 355 4.62 -6.46 1.47
N TYR A 356 5.30 -7.53 1.85
CA TYR A 356 5.48 -8.74 1.07
C TYR A 356 4.56 -9.82 1.61
N PHE A 357 3.78 -10.46 0.74
CA PHE A 357 2.84 -11.52 1.13
C PHE A 357 3.33 -12.87 0.59
N LEU A 358 3.65 -13.79 1.50
CA LEU A 358 4.04 -15.16 1.15
C LEU A 358 2.77 -16.00 0.97
N CYS A 359 2.40 -16.28 -0.27
CA CYS A 359 1.15 -16.97 -0.60
C CYS A 359 1.39 -18.37 -1.19
N PRO A 360 0.49 -19.33 -0.91
CA PRO A 360 0.40 -20.56 -1.67
C PRO A 360 -0.23 -20.35 -3.05
N SER A 361 -0.11 -21.34 -3.94
CA SER A 361 -0.89 -21.36 -5.18
C SER A 361 -2.40 -21.32 -4.89
N TYR A 362 -3.21 -20.75 -5.78
CA TYR A 362 -4.67 -20.74 -5.63
C TYR A 362 -5.29 -22.15 -5.56
N SER A 363 -4.64 -23.15 -6.18
CA SER A 363 -5.06 -24.56 -6.13
C SER A 363 -4.61 -25.30 -4.87
N THR A 364 -3.72 -24.72 -4.06
CA THR A 364 -3.19 -25.36 -2.87
C THR A 364 -4.31 -25.61 -1.87
N VAL A 365 -4.49 -26.87 -1.48
CA VAL A 365 -5.41 -27.28 -0.42
C VAL A 365 -4.79 -26.98 0.93
N ILE A 366 -5.44 -26.13 1.71
CA ILE A 366 -5.15 -25.87 3.11
C ILE A 366 -5.86 -26.93 3.94
N ASN A 367 -5.09 -27.61 4.77
CA ASN A 367 -5.54 -28.63 5.69
C ASN A 367 -4.71 -28.52 6.98
N GLY A 368 -5.35 -28.72 8.13
CA GLY A 368 -4.66 -28.67 9.41
C GLY A 368 -3.50 -29.66 9.47
N CYS A 369 -2.38 -29.20 10.00
CA CYS A 369 -1.14 -29.95 10.15
C CYS A 369 -1.18 -30.93 11.34
N LYS A 370 -2.26 -30.92 12.12
CA LYS A 370 -2.50 -31.83 13.24
C LYS A 370 -3.97 -32.25 13.27
N GLY A 371 -4.23 -33.42 13.86
CA GLY A 371 -5.59 -33.95 14.07
C GLY A 371 -6.03 -33.81 15.53
N PRO A 372 -7.33 -33.54 15.81
CA PRO A 372 -8.37 -33.18 14.85
C PRO A 372 -8.15 -31.77 14.28
N SER A 373 -8.53 -31.58 13.01
CA SER A 373 -8.44 -30.25 12.40
C SER A 373 -9.56 -29.34 12.93
N VAL A 374 -9.25 -28.06 13.12
CA VAL A 374 -10.22 -27.01 13.48
C VAL A 374 -11.02 -26.55 12.26
N TYR A 375 -10.41 -26.63 11.07
CA TYR A 375 -10.95 -26.13 9.82
C TYR A 375 -11.26 -27.27 8.85
N ARG A 376 -12.29 -27.10 8.03
CA ARG A 376 -12.53 -28.00 6.89
C ARG A 376 -11.43 -27.78 5.87
N LYS A 377 -11.22 -28.76 4.98
CA LYS A 377 -10.30 -28.58 3.85
C LYS A 377 -10.88 -27.54 2.88
N PHE A 378 -10.04 -26.63 2.41
CA PHE A 378 -10.37 -25.65 1.38
C PHE A 378 -9.13 -25.27 0.58
N THR A 379 -9.30 -24.79 -0.63
CA THR A 379 -8.21 -24.23 -1.44
C THR A 379 -8.05 -22.73 -1.17
N PHE A 380 -6.86 -22.18 -1.41
CA PHE A 380 -6.67 -20.73 -1.33
C PHE A 380 -7.61 -19.97 -2.30
N GLY A 381 -7.91 -20.55 -3.47
CA GLY A 381 -8.90 -20.05 -4.41
C GLY A 381 -10.31 -19.95 -3.83
N GLU A 382 -10.79 -21.01 -3.16
CA GLU A 382 -12.08 -20.99 -2.47
C GLU A 382 -12.11 -19.93 -1.35
N TYR A 383 -11.02 -19.82 -0.58
CA TYR A 383 -10.91 -18.82 0.48
C TYR A 383 -11.00 -17.39 -0.07
N ARG A 384 -10.25 -17.10 -1.14
CA ARG A 384 -10.26 -15.78 -1.80
C ARG A 384 -11.60 -15.47 -2.46
N HIS A 385 -12.24 -16.45 -3.09
CA HIS A 385 -13.57 -16.28 -3.65
C HIS A 385 -14.60 -15.95 -2.57
N GLN A 386 -14.56 -16.67 -1.43
CA GLN A 386 -15.44 -16.40 -0.31
C GLN A 386 -15.25 -14.99 0.27
N ILE A 387 -13.99 -14.52 0.39
CA ILE A 387 -13.71 -13.14 0.81
C ILE A 387 -14.32 -12.11 -0.17
N GLN A 388 -14.18 -12.33 -1.47
CA GLN A 388 -14.77 -11.44 -2.47
C GLN A 388 -16.29 -11.37 -2.33
N GLU A 389 -16.94 -12.51 -2.10
CA GLU A 389 -18.39 -12.56 -1.87
C GLU A 389 -18.80 -11.87 -0.56
N ASP A 390 -18.01 -12.00 0.50
CA ASP A 390 -18.25 -11.31 1.78
C ASP A 390 -18.13 -9.79 1.59
N VAL A 391 -17.03 -9.32 1.00
CA VAL A 391 -16.82 -7.89 0.77
C VAL A 391 -17.92 -7.29 -0.12
N LYS A 392 -18.36 -8.01 -1.17
CA LYS A 392 -19.49 -7.56 -2.00
C LYS A 392 -20.82 -7.50 -1.25
N LYS A 393 -21.11 -8.47 -0.36
CA LYS A 393 -22.42 -8.60 0.30
C LYS A 393 -22.55 -7.75 1.55
N ILE A 394 -21.50 -7.66 2.37
CA ILE A 394 -21.53 -7.06 3.71
C ILE A 394 -20.45 -5.99 3.91
N GLY A 395 -19.63 -5.72 2.88
CA GLY A 395 -18.62 -4.66 2.90
C GLY A 395 -17.35 -4.99 3.70
N HIS A 396 -17.21 -6.21 4.23
CA HIS A 396 -16.02 -6.63 4.97
C HIS A 396 -15.79 -8.14 4.83
N LYS A 397 -14.57 -8.58 5.16
CA LYS A 397 -14.16 -10.00 5.19
C LYS A 397 -14.62 -10.65 6.50
N ILE A 398 -15.26 -11.82 6.43
CA ILE A 398 -15.51 -12.66 7.61
C ILE A 398 -14.30 -13.54 7.93
N GLY A 399 -13.65 -14.09 6.90
CA GLY A 399 -12.41 -14.84 7.04
C GLY A 399 -12.59 -16.31 7.47
N LEU A 400 -11.67 -16.81 8.29
CA LEU A 400 -11.54 -18.24 8.61
C LEU A 400 -12.74 -18.86 9.33
N SER A 401 -13.56 -18.06 10.03
CA SER A 401 -14.74 -18.57 10.74
C SER A 401 -15.77 -19.23 9.82
N ARG A 402 -15.75 -18.92 8.50
CA ARG A 402 -16.56 -19.62 7.48
C ARG A 402 -16.07 -21.03 7.13
N PHE A 403 -14.88 -21.39 7.58
CA PHE A 403 -14.19 -22.63 7.25
C PHE A 403 -13.96 -23.51 8.48
N LEU A 404 -14.52 -23.17 9.64
CA LEU A 404 -14.56 -24.04 10.82
C LEU A 404 -15.35 -25.33 10.52
N LEU A 405 -14.98 -26.43 11.18
CA LEU A 405 -15.66 -27.73 11.11
C LEU A 405 -16.94 -27.81 11.94
#